data_AF-A0A354SJF3-F1
#
_entry.id   AF-A0A354SJF3-F1
#
_cell.length_a   1.000
_cell.length_b   1.000
_cell.length_c   1.000
_cell.angle_alpha   90.00
_cell.angle_beta   90.00
_cell.angle_gamma   90.00
#
_symmetry.space_group_name_H-M   'P 1'
#
loop_
_entity.id
_entity.type
_entity.pdbx_description
1 polymer ?
#
loop_
_entity_poly.entity_id
_entity_poly.type
_entity_poly.pdbx_seq_one_letter_code
_entity_poly.pdbx_strand_id
1 'polypeptide(L)'
;MEETGTGGAGFRYMYAAFMQEAAELFGSEDLARLSLDMTAIGDTWREFSVTAARIIKQRNKEEETFVKAGGLILKCADLEEAFFKNLQKTVRKLKA
;
A
#
# COMPACT_ATOMS: atom_id res chain seq x y z
N MET A 1 6.64 -9.02 16.72
CA MET A 1 5.98 -8.55 15.47
C MET A 1 6.31 -7.08 15.20
N GLU A 2 6.65 -6.28 16.23
CA GLU A 2 7.09 -4.88 16.14
C GLU A 2 8.60 -4.68 16.34
N GLU A 3 9.46 -5.37 15.61
CA GLU A 3 10.91 -5.01 15.54
C GLU A 3 11.39 -4.72 14.12
N THR A 4 10.49 -4.77 13.14
CA THR A 4 10.79 -4.51 11.73
C THR A 4 9.82 -3.45 11.26
N GLY A 5 10.15 -2.17 11.43
CA GLY A 5 9.36 -1.07 10.90
C GLY A 5 9.14 -1.27 9.39
N THR A 6 7.93 -1.67 8.99
CA THR A 6 7.57 -1.99 7.59
C THR A 6 7.36 -0.73 6.74
N GLY A 7 7.85 0.42 7.21
CA GLY A 7 7.78 1.72 6.56
C GLY A 7 6.40 2.11 6.02
N GLY A 8 5.32 1.58 6.59
CA GLY A 8 3.95 1.87 6.18
C GLY A 8 3.14 0.67 5.66
N ALA A 9 3.77 -0.43 5.23
CA ALA A 9 3.08 -1.57 4.61
C ALA A 9 2.08 -2.29 5.53
N GLY A 10 2.42 -2.46 6.82
CA GLY A 10 1.55 -3.16 7.77
C GLY A 10 0.16 -2.54 7.90
N PHE A 11 0.07 -1.20 7.88
CA PHE A 11 -1.22 -0.50 7.91
C PHE A 11 -2.04 -0.75 6.65
N ARG A 12 -1.40 -0.89 5.48
CA ARG A 12 -2.10 -1.22 4.24
C ARG A 12 -2.67 -2.62 4.27
N TYR A 13 -1.90 -3.61 4.76
CA TYR A 13 -2.41 -4.96 4.91
C TYR A 13 -3.58 -5.04 5.90
N MET A 14 -3.51 -4.29 7.01
CA MET A 14 -4.63 -4.18 7.95
C MET A 14 -5.86 -3.57 7.28
N TYR A 15 -5.68 -2.52 6.48
CA TYR A 15 -6.78 -1.88 5.78
C TYR A 15 -7.38 -2.75 4.67
N ALA A 16 -6.55 -3.53 3.96
CA ALA A 16 -7.01 -4.53 3.01
C ALA A 16 -7.88 -5.60 3.69
N ALA A 17 -7.43 -6.14 4.83
CA ALA A 17 -8.21 -7.11 5.60
C ALA A 17 -9.57 -6.54 6.04
N PHE A 18 -9.58 -5.30 6.55
CA PHE A 18 -10.82 -4.58 6.87
C PHE A 18 -11.75 -4.47 5.64
N MET A 19 -11.21 -4.11 4.48
CA MET A 19 -12.00 -4.00 3.26
C MET A 19 -12.57 -5.34 2.78
N GLN A 20 -11.82 -6.43 2.97
CA GLN A 20 -12.30 -7.78 2.67
C GLN A 20 -13.50 -8.15 3.55
N GLU A 21 -13.41 -7.93 4.87
CA GLU A 21 -14.52 -8.19 5.78
C GLU A 21 -15.73 -7.30 5.45
N ALA A 22 -15.50 -6.02 5.14
CA ALA A 22 -16.57 -5.13 4.71
C ALA A 22 -17.21 -5.59 3.39
N ALA A 23 -16.42 -6.11 2.44
CA ALA A 23 -16.94 -6.64 1.19
C ALA A 23 -17.91 -7.81 1.43
N GLU A 24 -17.60 -8.69 2.38
CA GLU A 24 -18.45 -9.81 2.77
C GLU A 24 -19.74 -9.33 3.44
N LEU A 25 -19.65 -8.36 4.37
CA LEU A 25 -20.81 -7.82 5.08
C LEU A 25 -21.79 -7.10 4.15
N PHE A 26 -21.28 -6.36 3.15
CA PHE A 26 -22.10 -5.59 2.22
C PHE A 26 -22.36 -6.31 0.88
N GLY A 27 -21.82 -7.51 0.68
CA GLY A 27 -21.90 -8.24 -0.59
C GLY A 27 -21.33 -7.46 -1.78
N SER A 28 -20.23 -6.72 -1.58
CA SER A 28 -19.69 -5.77 -2.55
C SER A 28 -18.41 -6.28 -3.22
N GLU A 29 -18.53 -6.69 -4.50
CA GLU A 29 -17.37 -7.06 -5.32
C GLU A 29 -16.38 -5.89 -5.51
N ASP A 30 -16.88 -4.65 -5.57
CA ASP A 30 -16.03 -3.45 -5.65
C ASP A 30 -15.14 -3.30 -4.41
N LEU A 31 -15.65 -3.59 -3.20
CA LEU A 31 -14.84 -3.56 -1.98
C LEU A 31 -13.83 -4.72 -1.94
N ALA A 32 -14.22 -5.91 -2.39
CA ALA A 32 -13.32 -7.06 -2.47
C ALA A 32 -12.14 -6.76 -3.41
N ARG A 33 -12.41 -6.12 -4.55
CA ARG A 33 -11.35 -5.66 -5.47
C ARG A 33 -10.44 -4.62 -4.83
N LEU A 34 -11.01 -3.64 -4.13
CA LEU A 34 -10.22 -2.63 -3.42
C LEU A 34 -9.33 -3.25 -2.32
N SER A 35 -9.77 -4.31 -1.65
CA SER A 35 -8.91 -5.07 -0.73
C SER A 35 -7.66 -5.63 -1.42
N LEU A 36 -7.81 -6.24 -2.60
CA LEU A 36 -6.68 -6.75 -3.39
C LEU A 36 -5.74 -5.61 -3.82
N ASP A 37 -6.30 -4.49 -4.29
CA ASP A 37 -5.53 -3.31 -4.68
C ASP A 37 -4.71 -2.78 -3.48
N MET A 38 -5.31 -2.70 -2.29
CA MET A 38 -4.62 -2.22 -1.08
C MET A 38 -3.52 -3.19 -0.62
N THR A 39 -3.70 -4.50 -0.81
CA THR A 39 -2.64 -5.49 -0.56
C THR A 39 -1.43 -5.24 -1.46
N ALA A 40 -1.66 -5.02 -2.76
CA ALA A 40 -0.59 -4.72 -3.72
C ALA A 40 0.12 -3.38 -3.43
N ILE A 41 -0.61 -2.39 -2.93
CA ILE A 41 -0.02 -1.14 -2.41
C ILE A 41 0.88 -1.43 -1.22
N GLY A 42 0.44 -2.27 -0.28
CA GLY A 42 1.24 -2.73 0.85
C GLY A 42 2.55 -3.39 0.42
N ASP A 43 2.52 -4.23 -0.62
CA ASP A 43 3.71 -4.86 -1.17
C ASP A 43 4.70 -3.85 -1.77
N THR A 44 4.19 -2.82 -2.44
CA THR A 44 5.03 -1.73 -2.98
C THR A 44 5.69 -0.94 -1.84
N TRP A 45 4.95 -0.64 -0.77
CA TRP A 45 5.52 -0.02 0.44
C TRP A 45 6.57 -0.88 1.12
N ARG A 46 6.40 -2.21 1.11
CA ARG A 46 7.39 -3.13 1.63
C ARG A 46 8.66 -3.12 0.80
N GLU A 47 8.55 -3.10 -0.54
CA GLU A 47 9.71 -2.97 -1.43
C GLU A 47 10.46 -1.64 -1.17
N PHE A 48 9.73 -0.53 -1.07
CA PHE A 48 10.30 0.77 -0.72
C PHE A 48 11.09 0.69 0.60
N SER A 49 10.47 0.14 1.64
CA SER A 49 11.06 0.04 2.98
C SER A 49 12.36 -0.79 2.99
N VAL A 50 12.37 -1.92 2.28
CA VAL A 50 13.57 -2.76 2.12
C VAL A 50 14.66 -2.00 1.35
N THR A 51 14.29 -1.29 0.30
CA THR A 51 15.22 -0.49 -0.51
C THR A 51 15.84 0.64 0.32
N ALA A 52 15.02 1.40 1.05
CA ALA A 52 15.47 2.45 1.96
C ALA A 52 16.38 1.93 3.07
N ALA A 53 16.03 0.80 3.69
CA ALA A 53 16.87 0.17 4.72
C ALA A 53 18.23 -0.28 4.18
N ARG A 54 18.30 -0.75 2.92
CA ARG A 54 19.56 -1.11 2.26
C ARG A 54 20.44 0.11 2.02
N ILE A 55 19.88 1.23 1.57
CA ILE A 55 20.61 2.50 1.38
C ILE A 55 21.27 2.94 2.68
N ILE A 56 20.51 2.96 3.78
CA ILE A 56 21.01 3.39 5.10
C ILE A 56 22.13 2.48 5.59
N LYS A 57 22.01 1.16 5.37
CA LYS A 57 23.01 0.16 5.80
C LYS A 57 24.26 0.12 4.91
N GLN A 58 24.15 0.44 3.62
CA GLN A 58 25.26 0.43 2.66
C GLN A 58 25.68 1.86 2.30
N ARG A 59 26.31 2.56 3.26
CA ARG A 59 26.77 3.97 3.17
C ARG A 59 27.58 4.38 1.92
N ASN A 60 27.98 3.45 1.05
CA ASN A 60 28.94 3.66 -0.04
C ASN A 60 28.45 3.23 -1.45
N LYS A 61 27.14 3.07 -1.70
CA LYS A 61 26.63 2.75 -3.06
C LYS A 61 25.69 3.82 -3.65
N GLU A 62 26.24 4.47 -4.68
CA GLU A 62 25.70 5.04 -5.93
C GLU A 62 24.28 5.66 -5.95
N GLU A 63 24.18 6.83 -6.62
CA GLU A 63 22.97 7.61 -6.92
C GLU A 63 21.78 6.75 -7.40
N GLU A 64 22.04 5.66 -8.11
CA GLU A 64 21.03 4.73 -8.64
C GLU A 64 20.10 4.17 -7.54
N THR A 65 20.61 3.96 -6.33
CA THR A 65 19.80 3.40 -5.22
C THR A 65 18.79 4.42 -4.70
N PHE A 66 19.17 5.71 -4.63
CA PHE A 66 18.26 6.79 -4.25
C PHE A 66 17.22 7.07 -5.32
N VAL A 67 17.61 7.03 -6.61
CA VAL A 67 16.67 7.14 -7.73
C VAL A 67 15.63 6.03 -7.66
N LYS A 68 16.04 4.78 -7.38
CA LYS A 68 15.09 3.66 -7.19
C LYS A 68 14.12 3.91 -6.04
N ALA A 69 14.62 4.30 -4.86
CA ALA A 69 13.77 4.58 -3.71
C ALA A 69 12.79 5.73 -3.97
N GLY A 70 13.24 6.79 -4.66
CA GLY A 70 12.42 7.90 -5.13
C GLY A 70 11.31 7.46 -6.08
N GLY A 71 11.63 6.61 -7.06
CA GLY A 71 10.64 6.05 -7.97
C GLY A 71 9.58 5.19 -7.25
N LEU A 72 10.01 4.39 -6.26
CA LEU A 72 9.10 3.56 -5.47
C LEU A 72 8.14 4.39 -4.62
N ILE A 73 8.61 5.44 -3.95
CA ILE A 73 7.73 6.29 -3.12
C ILE A 73 6.72 7.08 -3.97
N LEU A 74 7.12 7.57 -5.15
CA LEU A 74 6.20 8.21 -6.09
C LEU A 74 5.15 7.23 -6.60
N LYS A 75 5.56 6.00 -6.93
CA LYS A 75 4.62 4.93 -7.30
C LYS A 75 3.63 4.63 -6.17
N CYS A 76 4.08 4.59 -4.92
CA CYS A 76 3.16 4.45 -3.77
C CYS A 76 2.12 5.58 -3.75
N ALA A 77 2.55 6.83 -3.95
CA ALA A 77 1.65 7.99 -3.96
C ALA A 77 0.60 7.89 -5.08
N ASP A 78 1.01 7.55 -6.31
CA ASP A 78 0.09 7.42 -7.45
C ASP A 78 -0.95 6.31 -7.22
N LEU A 79 -0.51 5.16 -6.70
CA LEU A 79 -1.39 4.04 -6.42
C LEU A 79 -2.38 4.36 -5.29
N GLU A 80 -1.93 5.01 -4.22
CA GLU A 80 -2.80 5.41 -3.10
C GLU A 80 -3.82 6.47 -3.53
N GLU A 81 -3.40 7.46 -4.33
CA GLU A 81 -4.31 8.46 -4.87
C GLU A 81 -5.41 7.81 -5.72
N ALA A 82 -5.03 6.92 -6.64
CA ALA A 82 -5.99 6.18 -7.46
C ALA A 82 -6.93 5.32 -6.60
N PHE A 83 -6.38 4.61 -5.61
CA PHE A 83 -7.13 3.80 -4.67
C PHE A 83 -8.17 4.63 -3.90
N PHE A 84 -7.77 5.73 -3.26
CA PHE A 84 -8.70 6.53 -2.44
C PHE A 84 -9.78 7.23 -3.27
N LYS A 85 -9.47 7.64 -4.51
CA LYS A 85 -10.48 8.12 -5.47
C LYS A 85 -11.49 7.05 -5.83
N ASN A 86 -11.05 5.81 -6.02
CA ASN A 86 -11.94 4.69 -6.30
C ASN A 86 -12.78 4.32 -5.07
N LEU A 87 -12.16 4.22 -3.90
CA LEU A 87 -12.84 4.00 -2.63
C LEU A 87 -13.96 5.02 -2.40
N GLN A 88 -13.69 6.31 -2.59
CA GLN A 88 -14.69 7.37 -2.43
C GLN A 88 -15.92 7.15 -3.34
N LYS A 89 -15.71 6.68 -4.57
CA LYS A 89 -16.81 6.37 -5.50
C LYS A 89 -17.57 5.12 -5.07
N THR A 90 -16.87 4.07 -4.61
CA THR A 90 -17.47 2.81 -4.16
C THR A 90 -18.32 3.02 -2.92
N VAL A 91 -17.81 3.71 -1.90
CA VAL A 91 -18.55 3.90 -0.63
C VAL A 91 -19.83 4.72 -0.80
N ARG A 92 -19.91 5.61 -1.80
CA ARG A 92 -21.14 6.35 -2.13
C ARG A 92 -22.25 5.47 -2.72
N LYS A 93 -21.90 4.30 -3.25
CA LYS A 93 -22.86 3.35 -3.84
C LYS A 93 -23.31 2.29 -2.83
N LEU A 94 -22.57 2.09 -1.74
CA LEU A 94 -22.93 1.15 -0.70
C LEU A 94 -24.26 1.58 -0.07
N LYS A 95 -25.22 0.66 -0.04
CA LYS A 95 -26.46 0.82 0.71
C LYS A 95 -26.38 -0.14 1.89
N ALA A 96 -26.58 0.40 3.09
CA ALA A 96 -26.73 -0.37 4.31
C ALA A 96 -28.13 -0.98 4.39
#